data_AF-A0A536QB64-F1
#
_entry.id   AF-A0A536QB64-F1
#
_cell.length_a   1.000
_cell.length_b   1.000
_cell.length_c   1.000
_cell.angle_alpha   90.00
_cell.angle_beta   90.00
_cell.angle_gamma   90.00
#
_symmetry.space_group_name_H-M   'P 1'
#
loop_
_entity.id
_entity.type
_entity.pdbx_description
1 polymer ?
#
loop_
_entity_poly.entity_id
_entity_poly.type
_entity_poly.pdbx_seq_one_letter_code
_entity_poly.pdbx_strand_id
1 'polypeptide(L)'
;MPYAWCGGGAPSWRSGSTRDMRQGYVSARSSITTASRSARARSAISIRASTPRPSARDPSSSRGAARWSSVAFPVMRSRSNRRAPASTLSDALPKFCRSCSDTSRVTESDPSREQGGTHMRGMSARAFALAAAGAILVTACSTTGTPSGGGTGADQGKPFVFASTQFSPVTEQENMRKKILAAYQGASVDFVTDQSAVILNRISAEAKAGGEQQIGLVGIENGEFAQLVAAGAFEDVTKVADKHKDQKIPQDMLTLGKFGGSAQVYIPWMQATYFMVASKQALQYLPTGADVNALTYQQTIAWAKNIFDKTGQKKFGFPLATDGLIHRLIQGYFYPSYTGGLITTYRSADAATMWNDLKELWKYSNPQSTTYSKLQEPLQSGEIWLGIDHVARLIDVLKAKPDDFVAVPAPAGAKGRYYMSVVIGLGIPKASPNKAGAEALIDHLLKPETQILTLRENSFFPVVDVKMPSDLNKGLQLEADAVAKQANSKDAKVVPLPVGLGSKGGEFNKAITDTFVRIALKNEAVQTVLDEQAAIIQKIMTDGNIKCWGPDGTSTGACQVK
;
A
#
# COMPACT_ATOMS: atom_id res chain seq x y z
N MET A 1 0.38 9.67 -17.91
CA MET A 1 1.69 9.01 -17.73
C MET A 1 1.47 7.85 -16.75
N PRO A 2 1.84 6.59 -17.02
CA PRO A 2 1.58 5.52 -16.06
C PRO A 2 2.76 5.39 -15.10
N TYR A 3 2.49 5.65 -13.82
CA TYR A 3 3.35 5.23 -12.71
C TYR A 3 3.24 3.71 -12.56
N ALA A 4 4.30 2.98 -12.88
CA ALA A 4 4.38 1.54 -12.68
C ALA A 4 4.77 1.28 -11.21
N TRP A 5 3.81 0.84 -10.40
CA TRP A 5 4.09 0.27 -9.09
C TRP A 5 4.35 -1.23 -9.23
N CYS A 6 5.59 -1.62 -8.98
CA CYS A 6 6.01 -3.02 -8.96
C CYS A 6 5.48 -3.70 -7.70
N GLY A 7 4.56 -4.63 -7.88
CA GLY A 7 3.97 -5.42 -6.80
C GLY A 7 2.94 -6.41 -7.32
N GLY A 8 3.31 -7.23 -8.30
CA GLY A 8 2.45 -8.28 -8.85
C GLY A 8 3.05 -8.91 -10.10
N GLY A 9 3.71 -10.07 -9.94
CA GLY A 9 4.15 -10.88 -11.07
C GLY A 9 2.94 -11.46 -11.80
N ALA A 10 2.75 -11.11 -13.07
CA ALA A 10 1.81 -11.77 -13.98
C ALA A 10 2.60 -12.66 -14.97
N PRO A 11 2.16 -13.89 -15.25
CA PRO A 11 2.81 -14.75 -16.23
C PRO A 11 2.38 -14.40 -17.67
N SER A 12 3.38 -14.32 -18.55
CA SER A 12 3.26 -14.08 -19.99
C SER A 12 2.56 -15.23 -20.73
N TRP A 13 1.57 -14.91 -21.58
CA TRP A 13 1.07 -15.81 -22.62
C TRP A 13 1.34 -15.23 -24.01
N ARG A 14 1.84 -16.10 -24.89
CA ARG A 14 2.32 -15.83 -26.24
C ARG A 14 1.20 -15.40 -27.20
N SER A 15 1.60 -14.52 -28.11
CA SER A 15 0.89 -14.06 -29.31
C SER A 15 0.54 -15.18 -30.29
N GLY A 16 -0.68 -15.16 -30.81
CA GLY A 16 -1.08 -15.80 -32.07
C GLY A 16 -1.56 -14.73 -33.06
N SER A 17 -1.02 -14.79 -34.28
CA SER A 17 -1.26 -13.86 -35.38
C SER A 17 -2.66 -13.98 -36.00
N THR A 18 -3.18 -12.89 -36.58
CA THR A 18 -3.70 -12.90 -37.97
C THR A 18 -3.78 -11.47 -38.52
N ARG A 19 -3.54 -11.39 -39.83
CA ARG A 19 -3.41 -10.21 -40.70
C ARG A 19 -4.76 -9.67 -41.20
N ASP A 20 -4.64 -8.44 -41.69
CA ASP A 20 -5.37 -7.80 -42.81
C ASP A 20 -6.85 -7.45 -42.64
N MET A 21 -7.14 -6.14 -42.64
CA MET A 21 -7.85 -5.53 -43.77
C MET A 21 -7.66 -4.01 -43.82
N ARG A 22 -7.38 -3.54 -45.04
CA ARG A 22 -7.25 -2.14 -45.47
C ARG A 22 -8.61 -1.48 -45.64
N GLN A 23 -8.69 -0.17 -45.37
CA GLN A 23 -9.43 0.90 -46.06
C GLN A 23 -9.26 2.16 -45.20
N GLY A 24 -8.99 3.38 -45.67
CA GLY A 24 -9.03 4.00 -46.99
C GLY A 24 -9.24 5.50 -46.70
N TYR A 25 -8.25 6.33 -47.00
CA TYR A 25 -8.28 7.79 -46.86
C TYR A 25 -9.36 8.41 -47.76
N VAL A 26 -10.16 9.36 -47.24
CA VAL A 26 -10.67 10.50 -48.02
C VAL A 26 -10.73 11.75 -47.14
N SER A 27 -10.16 12.83 -47.69
CA SER A 27 -10.06 14.18 -47.15
C SER A 27 -11.34 14.99 -47.39
N ALA A 28 -11.67 15.92 -46.50
CA ALA A 28 -12.29 17.18 -46.91
C ALA A 28 -11.95 18.31 -45.92
N ARG A 29 -11.12 19.25 -46.40
CA ARG A 29 -11.04 20.61 -45.87
C ARG A 29 -12.22 21.41 -46.42
N SER A 30 -12.84 22.24 -45.59
CA SER A 30 -13.16 23.62 -45.99
C SER A 30 -13.20 24.52 -44.76
N SER A 31 -12.76 25.74 -44.96
CA SER A 31 -12.51 26.79 -43.99
C SER A 31 -13.37 28.01 -44.37
N ILE A 32 -13.46 28.97 -43.42
CA ILE A 32 -13.84 30.40 -43.56
C ILE A 32 -15.35 30.70 -43.42
N THR A 33 -15.86 31.73 -42.73
CA THR A 33 -15.48 32.65 -41.62
C THR A 33 -16.75 33.47 -41.29
N THR A 34 -16.85 34.00 -40.06
CA THR A 34 -17.57 35.24 -39.64
C THR A 34 -19.11 35.33 -39.78
N ALA A 35 -19.81 35.54 -38.65
CA ALA A 35 -20.17 36.87 -38.15
C ALA A 35 -21.15 36.83 -36.95
N SER A 36 -20.98 37.83 -36.09
CA SER A 36 -21.70 38.19 -34.86
C SER A 36 -23.22 38.38 -34.98
N ARG A 37 -23.97 38.14 -33.88
CA ARG A 37 -24.69 39.18 -33.09
C ARG A 37 -25.63 38.60 -32.01
N SER A 38 -25.43 39.11 -30.79
CA SER A 38 -26.40 39.51 -29.75
C SER A 38 -27.82 38.93 -29.69
N ALA A 39 -28.21 38.43 -28.52
CA ALA A 39 -29.48 38.80 -27.88
C ALA A 39 -29.44 38.57 -26.35
N ARG A 40 -29.68 39.64 -25.60
CA ARG A 40 -30.07 39.64 -24.18
C ARG A 40 -31.55 39.26 -24.08
N ALA A 41 -31.92 38.55 -23.02
CA ALA A 41 -33.25 38.69 -22.41
C ALA A 41 -33.14 38.63 -20.89
N ARG A 42 -33.54 39.72 -20.24
CA ARG A 42 -33.79 39.84 -18.82
C ARG A 42 -35.24 39.39 -18.55
N SER A 43 -35.48 38.72 -17.44
CA SER A 43 -36.79 38.73 -16.78
C SER A 43 -36.60 38.97 -15.29
N ALA A 44 -37.14 40.09 -14.84
CA ALA A 44 -37.43 40.38 -13.45
C ALA A 44 -38.93 40.72 -13.40
N ILE A 45 -39.67 40.17 -12.44
CA ILE A 45 -40.90 40.74 -11.87
C ILE A 45 -41.10 40.11 -10.48
N SER A 46 -41.61 40.92 -9.57
CA SER A 46 -41.53 40.80 -8.12
C SER A 46 -42.91 40.61 -7.46
N ILE A 47 -42.89 40.06 -6.22
CA ILE A 47 -43.71 40.41 -5.04
C ILE A 47 -45.25 40.22 -5.11
N ARG A 48 -45.82 39.40 -4.19
CA ARG A 48 -46.64 39.88 -3.04
C ARG A 48 -47.04 38.77 -2.05
N ALA A 49 -47.02 39.16 -0.78
CA ALA A 49 -47.47 38.41 0.40
C ALA A 49 -48.98 38.52 0.63
N SER A 50 -49.56 37.56 1.38
CA SER A 50 -50.69 37.80 2.30
C SER A 50 -50.97 36.56 3.17
N THR A 51 -51.03 36.78 4.49
CA THR A 51 -51.75 35.97 5.50
C THR A 51 -52.94 36.82 5.99
N PRO A 52 -54.01 36.25 6.60
CA PRO A 52 -54.02 36.06 8.07
C PRO A 52 -54.97 34.97 8.69
N ARG A 53 -54.53 34.36 9.83
CA ARG A 53 -55.25 34.06 11.12
C ARG A 53 -56.49 33.08 11.17
N PRO A 54 -57.06 32.69 12.37
CA PRO A 54 -56.56 31.69 13.34
C PRO A 54 -57.66 30.78 14.03
N SER A 55 -57.29 29.73 14.80
CA SER A 55 -58.07 29.18 15.97
C SER A 55 -57.30 27.99 16.59
N ALA A 56 -56.78 28.04 17.83
CA ALA A 56 -57.40 27.90 19.15
C ALA A 56 -57.73 26.43 19.59
N ARG A 57 -56.97 25.92 20.58
CA ARG A 57 -57.40 25.25 21.85
C ARG A 57 -56.45 24.12 22.31
N ASP A 58 -55.98 24.27 23.54
CA ASP A 58 -55.39 23.30 24.49
C ASP A 58 -56.54 22.51 25.21
N PRO A 59 -56.37 21.57 26.18
CA PRO A 59 -55.15 21.05 26.85
C PRO A 59 -55.14 19.54 27.25
N SER A 60 -54.00 19.11 27.83
CA SER A 60 -53.84 18.19 29.00
C SER A 60 -53.85 16.65 28.88
N SER A 61 -52.79 16.04 29.43
CA SER A 61 -52.80 15.12 30.60
C SER A 61 -52.12 13.73 30.48
N SER A 62 -51.30 13.47 31.53
CA SER A 62 -51.02 12.22 32.26
C SER A 62 -50.22 11.04 31.67
N ARG A 63 -49.04 10.83 32.29
CA ARG A 63 -48.58 9.65 33.09
C ARG A 63 -49.03 8.23 32.70
N GLY A 64 -48.07 7.30 32.67
CA GLY A 64 -48.33 5.89 32.97
C GLY A 64 -47.16 4.94 32.67
N ALA A 65 -46.57 4.38 33.74
CA ALA A 65 -45.58 3.30 33.71
C ALA A 65 -46.21 1.98 34.19
N ALA A 66 -45.80 0.84 33.62
CA ALA A 66 -45.84 -0.56 34.15
C ALA A 66 -45.38 -1.49 32.99
N ARG A 67 -44.37 -2.36 33.03
CA ARG A 67 -43.90 -3.41 33.97
C ARG A 67 -44.96 -4.45 34.29
N TRP A 68 -44.86 -5.64 33.70
CA TRP A 68 -45.20 -7.02 34.15
C TRP A 68 -44.67 -7.95 33.03
N SER A 69 -44.31 -9.23 33.14
CA SER A 69 -43.81 -10.14 34.18
C SER A 69 -43.78 -11.53 33.50
N SER A 70 -42.81 -12.35 33.87
CA SER A 70 -42.47 -13.67 33.33
C SER A 70 -43.52 -14.76 33.62
N VAL A 71 -43.58 -15.81 32.79
CA VAL A 71 -44.02 -17.16 33.18
C VAL A 71 -43.21 -18.21 32.40
N ALA A 72 -42.82 -19.30 33.08
CA ALA A 72 -42.01 -20.40 32.57
C ALA A 72 -42.67 -21.78 32.83
N PHE A 73 -42.32 -22.76 31.94
CA PHE A 73 -42.36 -24.24 32.06
C PHE A 73 -43.73 -24.98 32.08
N PRO A 74 -43.85 -26.28 31.68
CA PRO A 74 -42.85 -27.37 31.81
C PRO A 74 -42.70 -28.43 30.67
N VAL A 75 -41.81 -29.37 31.01
CA VAL A 75 -41.16 -30.57 30.42
C VAL A 75 -42.06 -31.74 29.98
N MET A 76 -41.66 -32.52 28.93
CA MET A 76 -41.69 -34.01 28.96
C MET A 76 -40.77 -34.71 27.93
N ARG A 77 -40.38 -35.95 28.27
CA ARG A 77 -39.31 -36.84 27.77
C ARG A 77 -39.80 -37.98 26.86
N SER A 78 -38.90 -38.54 26.03
CA SER A 78 -38.69 -40.00 25.79
C SER A 78 -37.35 -40.16 25.02
N ARG A 79 -36.25 -40.76 25.50
CA ARG A 79 -35.85 -42.20 25.70
C ARG A 79 -36.18 -43.09 24.48
N SER A 80 -35.33 -43.99 23.95
CA SER A 80 -33.96 -44.48 24.26
C SER A 80 -33.58 -45.63 23.30
N ASN A 81 -32.31 -45.82 22.92
CA ASN A 81 -31.51 -47.07 23.02
C ASN A 81 -30.19 -46.94 22.21
N ARG A 82 -29.00 -47.01 22.85
CA ARG A 82 -28.16 -48.20 23.22
C ARG A 82 -27.65 -48.94 21.97
N ARG A 83 -26.38 -49.36 21.80
CA ARG A 83 -25.22 -49.56 22.71
C ARG A 83 -23.96 -49.77 21.84
N ALA A 84 -22.79 -49.41 22.37
CA ALA A 84 -21.42 -49.82 21.96
C ALA A 84 -21.14 -51.31 22.36
N PRO A 85 -19.91 -51.93 22.30
CA PRO A 85 -18.55 -51.36 22.07
C PRO A 85 -17.47 -52.26 21.37
N ALA A 86 -16.28 -51.65 21.20
CA ALA A 86 -14.89 -52.13 21.38
C ALA A 86 -14.21 -53.28 20.54
N SER A 87 -13.08 -52.88 19.93
CA SER A 87 -11.69 -53.43 19.98
C SER A 87 -11.21 -54.66 19.16
N THR A 88 -10.02 -54.43 18.56
CA THR A 88 -8.80 -55.28 18.39
C THR A 88 -8.58 -56.25 17.20
N LEU A 89 -7.30 -56.23 16.76
CA LEU A 89 -6.43 -57.29 16.17
C LEU A 89 -6.21 -57.40 14.64
N SER A 90 -5.00 -56.94 14.26
CA SER A 90 -3.89 -57.57 13.51
C SER A 90 -4.04 -58.66 12.43
N ASP A 91 -3.11 -58.53 11.45
CA ASP A 91 -2.40 -59.54 10.63
C ASP A 91 -3.06 -60.20 9.41
N ALA A 92 -2.47 -59.99 8.22
CA ALA A 92 -1.56 -60.96 7.56
C ALA A 92 -1.43 -60.74 6.03
N LEU A 93 -0.20 -60.92 5.53
CA LEU A 93 0.31 -60.84 4.14
C LEU A 93 -0.17 -62.02 3.24
N PRO A 94 0.23 -62.08 1.94
CA PRO A 94 1.53 -62.69 1.60
C PRO A 94 2.39 -61.95 0.56
N LYS A 95 3.70 -62.20 0.69
CA LYS A 95 4.86 -61.81 -0.15
C LYS A 95 5.04 -62.77 -1.35
N PHE A 96 5.76 -62.34 -2.39
CA PHE A 96 6.77 -63.07 -3.22
C PHE A 96 7.22 -62.07 -4.33
N CYS A 97 8.46 -61.84 -4.77
CA CYS A 97 9.84 -62.26 -4.48
C CYS A 97 10.79 -61.23 -5.18
N ARG A 98 11.93 -60.81 -4.57
CA ARG A 98 13.35 -60.98 -4.99
C ARG A 98 13.68 -60.74 -6.49
N SER A 99 14.81 -60.17 -6.94
CA SER A 99 16.09 -59.75 -6.35
C SER A 99 17.02 -59.24 -7.49
N CYS A 100 17.81 -58.21 -7.19
CA CYS A 100 19.19 -57.84 -7.60
C CYS A 100 19.72 -57.83 -9.05
N SER A 101 20.64 -56.86 -9.24
CA SER A 101 21.89 -56.85 -10.05
C SER A 101 21.74 -56.86 -11.58
N ASP A 102 22.61 -56.31 -12.41
CA ASP A 102 23.73 -55.34 -12.39
C ASP A 102 24.13 -55.24 -13.89
N THR A 103 25.00 -54.30 -14.25
CA THR A 103 25.76 -54.23 -15.52
C THR A 103 25.06 -53.75 -16.80
N SER A 104 25.43 -52.54 -17.24
CA SER A 104 26.29 -52.43 -18.43
C SER A 104 26.93 -51.03 -18.52
N ARG A 105 28.24 -51.08 -18.70
CA ARG A 105 29.24 -50.03 -18.77
C ARG A 105 29.68 -49.95 -20.24
N VAL A 106 29.74 -48.76 -20.85
CA VAL A 106 30.58 -48.41 -22.02
C VAL A 106 30.82 -46.88 -21.97
N THR A 107 31.85 -46.43 -21.23
CA THR A 107 33.17 -45.91 -21.69
C THR A 107 33.15 -44.56 -22.42
N GLU A 108 33.51 -43.51 -21.68
CA GLU A 108 34.77 -42.75 -21.77
C GLU A 108 35.36 -42.44 -23.18
N SER A 109 35.50 -41.15 -23.50
CA SER A 109 36.73 -40.59 -24.08
C SER A 109 36.69 -39.04 -24.04
N ASP A 110 37.72 -38.49 -23.41
CA ASP A 110 38.15 -37.09 -23.47
C ASP A 110 39.53 -37.07 -24.21
N PRO A 111 40.29 -35.96 -24.31
CA PRO A 111 40.36 -35.00 -25.41
C PRO A 111 41.72 -35.01 -26.16
N SER A 112 41.80 -34.36 -27.34
CA SER A 112 43.01 -33.82 -28.05
C SER A 112 42.74 -33.75 -29.57
N ARG A 113 43.40 -32.99 -30.46
CA ARG A 113 44.30 -31.82 -30.48
C ARG A 113 44.63 -31.61 -31.98
N GLU A 114 44.60 -30.34 -32.43
CA GLU A 114 45.32 -29.70 -33.58
C GLU A 114 45.43 -30.29 -35.02
N GLN A 115 45.57 -29.31 -35.94
CA GLN A 115 46.12 -29.31 -37.32
C GLN A 115 45.14 -29.65 -38.46
N GLY A 116 45.08 -28.93 -39.59
CA GLY A 116 45.87 -27.82 -40.12
C GLY A 116 45.92 -27.90 -41.66
N GLY A 117 45.93 -26.73 -42.33
CA GLY A 117 46.27 -26.56 -43.75
C GLY A 117 45.31 -25.64 -44.51
N THR A 118 45.71 -24.72 -45.40
CA THR A 118 47.00 -24.14 -45.82
C THR A 118 46.63 -23.05 -46.84
N HIS A 119 47.31 -21.89 -46.84
CA HIS A 119 47.87 -21.25 -48.05
C HIS A 119 48.65 -19.95 -47.68
N MET A 120 49.97 -20.01 -47.95
CA MET A 120 50.94 -19.00 -48.43
C MET A 120 50.44 -17.56 -48.70
N ARG A 121 51.21 -16.46 -48.56
CA ARG A 121 52.67 -16.20 -48.66
C ARG A 121 52.94 -14.76 -48.18
N GLY A 122 54.13 -14.43 -47.64
CA GLY A 122 54.56 -13.02 -47.49
C GLY A 122 55.50 -12.72 -46.32
N MET A 123 56.78 -12.49 -46.62
CA MET A 123 57.91 -12.38 -45.69
C MET A 123 58.15 -10.98 -45.09
N SER A 124 58.89 -11.00 -43.96
CA SER A 124 59.79 -9.99 -43.38
C SER A 124 59.18 -8.98 -42.41
N ALA A 125 59.82 -8.53 -41.32
CA ALA A 125 60.93 -8.99 -40.48
C ALA A 125 61.03 -8.03 -39.26
N ARG A 126 61.50 -8.55 -38.11
CA ARG A 126 62.03 -7.85 -36.90
C ARG A 126 60.98 -7.16 -35.99
N ALA A 127 60.61 -7.70 -34.82
CA ALA A 127 61.35 -7.98 -33.58
C ALA A 127 61.85 -6.73 -32.83
N PHE A 128 61.18 -6.37 -31.73
CA PHE A 128 61.79 -5.94 -30.47
C PHE A 128 60.81 -6.18 -29.31
N ALA A 129 61.23 -7.01 -28.36
CA ALA A 129 60.68 -7.08 -27.01
C ALA A 129 61.58 -6.26 -26.09
N LEU A 130 61.02 -5.65 -25.03
CA LEU A 130 61.64 -5.55 -23.71
C LEU A 130 60.68 -4.94 -22.68
N ALA A 131 60.85 -5.42 -21.45
CA ALA A 131 60.01 -5.22 -20.29
C ALA A 131 60.63 -4.26 -19.26
N ALA A 132 59.77 -3.82 -18.33
CA ALA A 132 59.99 -3.60 -16.89
C ALA A 132 60.55 -2.28 -16.33
N ALA A 133 60.11 -2.05 -15.07
CA ALA A 133 60.46 -1.07 -14.03
C ALA A 133 59.80 0.33 -14.15
N GLY A 134 59.22 0.96 -13.12
CA GLY A 134 59.06 0.70 -11.68
C GLY A 134 58.72 2.03 -10.96
N ALA A 135 57.91 2.05 -9.90
CA ALA A 135 57.83 3.14 -8.89
C ALA A 135 56.87 2.73 -7.74
N ILE A 136 57.38 2.30 -6.58
CA ILE A 136 57.59 3.06 -5.32
C ILE A 136 56.31 3.23 -4.47
N LEU A 137 56.28 2.46 -3.38
CA LEU A 137 55.52 2.67 -2.14
C LEU A 137 56.53 3.00 -1.03
N VAL A 138 56.13 3.86 -0.08
CA VAL A 138 56.36 3.79 1.40
C VAL A 138 56.42 5.20 2.00
N THR A 139 55.48 5.51 2.91
CA THR A 139 55.63 6.23 4.20
C THR A 139 54.23 6.41 4.81
N ALA A 140 53.95 6.38 6.11
CA ALA A 140 54.53 5.83 7.33
C ALA A 140 53.46 6.00 8.44
N CYS A 141 53.46 5.16 9.46
CA CYS A 141 52.63 5.34 10.67
C CYS A 141 53.16 6.47 11.56
N SER A 142 52.28 7.25 12.19
CA SER A 142 52.57 7.95 13.44
C SER A 142 51.30 8.19 14.26
N THR A 143 51.31 7.73 15.51
CA THR A 143 50.33 8.02 16.56
C THR A 143 50.94 9.01 17.55
N THR A 144 50.29 10.14 17.87
CA THR A 144 50.00 10.65 19.24
C THR A 144 49.43 12.08 19.24
N GLY A 145 48.16 12.19 19.68
CA GLY A 145 47.46 13.22 20.46
C GLY A 145 47.78 14.73 20.44
N THR A 146 46.74 15.53 20.14
CA THR A 146 46.39 16.76 20.88
C THR A 146 44.87 16.99 20.82
N PRO A 147 44.16 17.30 21.92
CA PRO A 147 42.74 17.65 21.89
C PRO A 147 42.57 19.18 21.77
N SER A 148 41.79 19.65 20.79
CA SER A 148 41.33 21.05 20.77
C SER A 148 40.06 21.22 19.92
N GLY A 149 38.95 21.43 20.62
CA GLY A 149 37.97 22.50 20.37
C GLY A 149 37.41 22.75 18.97
N GLY A 150 36.10 22.50 18.84
CA GLY A 150 35.17 23.48 18.28
C GLY A 150 35.22 23.71 16.77
N GLY A 151 34.70 22.76 16.00
CA GLY A 151 34.27 22.98 14.63
C GLY A 151 33.16 22.00 14.27
N THR A 152 31.95 22.49 13.99
CA THR A 152 30.84 21.73 13.40
C THR A 152 31.14 21.44 11.93
N GLY A 153 32.20 20.68 11.67
CA GLY A 153 32.42 20.04 10.38
C GLY A 153 31.63 18.75 10.34
N ALA A 154 30.73 18.62 9.36
CA ALA A 154 30.03 17.36 9.13
C ALA A 154 31.07 16.24 8.95
N ASP A 155 30.93 15.14 9.69
CA ASP A 155 31.73 13.94 9.46
C ASP A 155 31.49 13.49 8.01
N GLN A 156 32.48 13.70 7.14
CA GLN A 156 32.40 13.29 5.74
C GLN A 156 32.54 11.78 5.58
N GLY A 157 32.91 11.05 6.66
CA GLY A 157 32.81 9.60 6.80
C GLY A 157 33.31 8.74 5.64
N LYS A 158 33.01 7.43 5.70
CA LYS A 158 33.14 6.56 4.51
C LYS A 158 31.91 6.75 3.62
N PRO A 159 32.06 6.88 2.28
CA PRO A 159 30.93 6.82 1.36
C PRO A 159 30.13 5.54 1.54
N PHE A 160 28.82 5.60 1.32
CA PHE A 160 27.95 4.43 1.42
C PHE A 160 26.79 4.49 0.45
N VAL A 161 26.18 3.32 0.20
CA VAL A 161 24.99 3.16 -0.62
C VAL A 161 23.74 3.37 0.24
N PHE A 162 22.83 4.23 -0.23
CA PHE A 162 21.44 4.28 0.23
C PHE A 162 20.58 3.46 -0.74
N ALA A 163 20.22 2.26 -0.33
CA ALA A 163 19.45 1.31 -1.13
C ALA A 163 17.95 1.42 -0.86
N SER A 164 17.12 1.61 -1.88
CA SER A 164 15.67 1.76 -1.70
C SER A 164 14.86 0.87 -2.65
N THR A 165 13.69 0.41 -2.19
CA THR A 165 12.66 -0.20 -3.05
C THR A 165 11.69 0.83 -3.62
N GLN A 166 11.87 2.10 -3.24
CA GLN A 166 11.05 3.24 -3.64
C GLN A 166 11.85 4.18 -4.54
N PHE A 167 11.15 5.09 -5.21
CA PHE A 167 11.73 6.01 -6.19
C PHE A 167 12.37 5.33 -7.39
N SER A 168 11.91 4.13 -7.75
CA SER A 168 12.41 3.37 -8.91
C SER A 168 12.26 4.07 -10.27
N PRO A 169 11.22 4.90 -10.54
CA PRO A 169 11.16 5.67 -11.79
C PRO A 169 12.36 6.59 -11.94
N VAL A 170 12.96 6.65 -13.14
CA VAL A 170 14.18 7.44 -13.40
C VAL A 170 14.06 8.89 -12.92
N THR A 171 12.93 9.55 -13.18
CA THR A 171 12.67 10.92 -12.74
C THR A 171 12.70 11.05 -11.21
N GLU A 172 12.15 10.08 -10.48
CA GLU A 172 12.12 10.09 -9.00
C GLU A 172 13.52 9.85 -8.42
N GLN A 173 14.32 8.98 -9.05
CA GLN A 173 15.73 8.80 -8.68
C GLN A 173 16.53 10.09 -8.89
N GLU A 174 16.35 10.75 -10.04
CA GLU A 174 17.04 12.00 -10.35
C GLU A 174 16.62 13.13 -9.40
N ASN A 175 15.33 13.22 -9.06
CA ASN A 175 14.85 14.14 -8.04
C ASN A 175 15.47 13.85 -6.67
N MET A 176 15.59 12.57 -6.28
CA MET A 176 16.25 12.19 -5.04
C MET A 176 17.70 12.68 -5.00
N ARG A 177 18.48 12.37 -6.04
CA ARG A 177 19.90 12.73 -6.13
C ARG A 177 20.14 14.24 -6.24
N LYS A 178 19.39 14.92 -7.12
CA LYS A 178 19.66 16.32 -7.51
C LYS A 178 18.90 17.36 -6.72
N LYS A 179 17.85 16.97 -5.98
CA LYS A 179 17.00 17.92 -5.24
C LYS A 179 16.88 17.57 -3.77
N ILE A 180 16.43 16.35 -3.44
CA ILE A 180 16.15 15.95 -2.06
C ILE A 180 17.46 15.81 -1.25
N LEU A 181 18.50 15.24 -1.87
CA LEU A 181 19.83 15.10 -1.26
C LEU A 181 20.76 16.30 -1.53
N ALA A 182 20.35 17.30 -2.31
CA ALA A 182 21.24 18.39 -2.73
C ALA A 182 21.80 19.22 -1.57
N ALA A 183 21.01 19.39 -0.51
CA ALA A 183 21.40 20.13 0.69
C ALA A 183 22.04 19.24 1.78
N TYR A 184 22.23 17.95 1.51
CA TYR A 184 22.90 17.05 2.45
C TYR A 184 24.42 17.31 2.43
N GLN A 185 25.00 17.54 3.61
CA GLN A 185 26.41 17.92 3.77
C GLN A 185 27.25 16.84 4.47
N GLY A 186 26.68 15.67 4.74
CA GLY A 186 27.39 14.55 5.37
C GLY A 186 28.19 13.72 4.37
N ALA A 187 28.48 12.47 4.74
CA ALA A 187 29.23 11.54 3.90
C ALA A 187 28.61 11.34 2.51
N SER A 188 29.42 11.05 1.50
CA SER A 188 28.92 10.83 0.14
C SER A 188 27.94 9.64 0.08
N VAL A 189 26.77 9.87 -0.51
CA VAL A 189 25.69 8.87 -0.62
C VAL A 189 25.45 8.51 -2.07
N ASP A 190 25.56 7.22 -2.39
CA ASP A 190 25.09 6.68 -3.67
C ASP A 190 23.67 6.15 -3.51
N PHE A 191 22.69 6.86 -4.07
CA PHE A 191 21.29 6.44 -4.03
C PHE A 191 20.98 5.47 -5.16
N VAL A 192 20.63 4.23 -4.80
CA VAL A 192 20.30 3.16 -5.73
C VAL A 192 18.93 2.59 -5.43
N THR A 193 18.20 2.25 -6.50
CA THR A 193 16.85 1.69 -6.40
C THR A 193 16.75 0.44 -7.25
N ASP A 194 16.07 -0.59 -6.76
CA ASP A 194 15.77 -1.80 -7.53
C ASP A 194 14.49 -2.45 -7.00
N GLN A 195 14.05 -3.52 -7.67
CA GLN A 195 12.97 -4.38 -7.24
C GLN A 195 13.26 -4.96 -5.83
N SER A 196 12.20 -5.14 -5.05
CA SER A 196 12.27 -5.65 -3.67
C SER A 196 13.17 -6.88 -3.53
N ALA A 197 12.99 -7.88 -4.39
CA ALA A 197 13.79 -9.10 -4.33
C ALA A 197 15.30 -8.84 -4.48
N VAL A 198 15.70 -7.89 -5.35
CA VAL A 198 17.11 -7.55 -5.57
C VAL A 198 17.69 -6.85 -4.35
N ILE A 199 17.00 -5.83 -3.83
CA ILE A 199 17.45 -5.08 -2.65
C ILE A 199 17.53 -5.99 -1.41
N LEU A 200 16.51 -6.80 -1.14
CA LEU A 200 16.47 -7.68 0.03
C LEU A 200 17.53 -8.80 -0.05
N ASN A 201 17.75 -9.36 -1.24
CA ASN A 201 18.82 -10.34 -1.46
C ASN A 201 20.20 -9.71 -1.26
N ARG A 202 20.41 -8.48 -1.75
CA ARG A 202 21.67 -7.76 -1.56
C ARG A 202 21.95 -7.50 -0.07
N ILE A 203 20.96 -7.01 0.68
CA ILE A 203 21.08 -6.81 2.14
C ILE A 203 21.47 -8.14 2.84
N SER A 204 20.79 -9.23 2.48
CA SER A 204 21.04 -10.55 3.06
C SER A 204 22.43 -11.11 2.69
N ALA A 205 22.89 -10.89 1.46
CA ALA A 205 24.19 -11.33 1.00
C ALA A 205 25.32 -10.54 1.68
N GLU A 206 25.18 -9.22 1.75
CA GLU A 206 26.10 -8.32 2.46
C GLU A 206 26.22 -8.74 3.93
N ALA A 207 25.10 -8.95 4.63
CA ALA A 207 25.10 -9.43 6.01
C ALA A 207 25.83 -10.78 6.23
N LYS A 208 25.86 -11.67 5.24
CA LYS A 208 26.54 -12.98 5.31
C LYS A 208 28.02 -12.92 4.93
N ALA A 209 28.40 -12.01 4.03
CA ALA A 209 29.72 -12.03 3.41
C ALA A 209 30.85 -11.65 4.37
N GLY A 210 30.58 -10.91 5.45
CA GLY A 210 31.59 -10.51 6.46
C GLY A 210 32.72 -9.61 5.94
N GLY A 211 32.75 -9.27 4.65
CA GLY A 211 33.72 -8.39 3.98
C GLY A 211 33.32 -6.91 3.97
N GLU A 212 33.94 -6.11 3.08
CA GLU A 212 33.59 -4.69 2.91
C GLU A 212 32.16 -4.53 2.36
N GLN A 213 31.29 -4.00 3.20
CA GLN A 213 29.89 -3.76 2.90
C GLN A 213 29.70 -2.38 2.30
N GLN A 214 28.68 -2.22 1.46
CA GLN A 214 28.43 -0.97 0.78
C GLN A 214 27.14 -0.30 1.26
N ILE A 215 26.11 -1.08 1.59
CA ILE A 215 24.83 -0.53 2.03
C ILE A 215 24.97 0.04 3.44
N GLY A 216 24.91 1.37 3.54
CA GLY A 216 24.92 2.08 4.81
C GLY A 216 23.53 2.35 5.37
N LEU A 217 22.56 2.57 4.48
CA LEU A 217 21.17 2.88 4.81
C LEU A 217 20.23 2.17 3.83
N VAL A 218 19.06 1.73 4.31
CA VAL A 218 18.00 1.20 3.45
C VAL A 218 16.71 1.98 3.62
N GLY A 219 15.96 2.14 2.52
CA GLY A 219 14.66 2.81 2.47
C GLY A 219 13.64 1.88 1.85
N ILE A 220 13.00 1.04 2.67
CA ILE A 220 12.15 -0.05 2.19
C ILE A 220 10.77 -0.01 2.87
N GLU A 221 9.79 -0.69 2.28
CA GLU A 221 8.43 -0.75 2.81
C GLU A 221 8.38 -1.57 4.11
N ASN A 222 7.48 -1.23 5.03
CA ASN A 222 7.33 -1.91 6.33
C ASN A 222 7.26 -3.45 6.20
N GLY A 223 6.48 -3.98 5.27
CA GLY A 223 6.37 -5.44 5.07
C GLY A 223 7.67 -6.11 4.64
N GLU A 224 8.59 -5.38 4.04
CA GLU A 224 9.89 -5.87 3.55
C GLU A 224 10.90 -6.01 4.71
N PHE A 225 10.83 -5.13 5.70
CA PHE A 225 11.61 -5.24 6.93
C PHE A 225 11.31 -6.54 7.69
N ALA A 226 10.05 -6.98 7.73
CA ALA A 226 9.64 -8.16 8.51
C ALA A 226 10.45 -9.43 8.19
N GLN A 227 10.84 -9.61 6.92
CA GLN A 227 11.62 -10.75 6.46
C GLN A 227 13.07 -10.71 6.98
N LEU A 228 13.62 -9.51 7.10
CA LEU A 228 15.01 -9.26 7.48
C LEU A 228 15.18 -9.09 8.99
N VAL A 229 14.14 -8.63 9.70
CA VAL A 229 14.10 -8.54 11.17
C VAL A 229 14.25 -9.92 11.81
N ALA A 230 13.58 -10.93 11.25
CA ALA A 230 13.72 -12.31 11.71
C ALA A 230 15.17 -12.84 11.61
N ALA A 231 15.96 -12.31 10.69
CA ALA A 231 17.37 -12.61 10.51
C ALA A 231 18.31 -11.70 11.34
N GLY A 232 17.77 -10.74 12.09
CA GLY A 232 18.54 -9.80 12.90
C GLY A 232 19.43 -8.86 12.09
N ALA A 233 19.00 -8.48 10.87
CA ALA A 233 19.82 -7.76 9.88
C ALA A 233 20.08 -6.28 10.18
N PHE A 234 19.31 -5.66 11.08
CA PHE A 234 19.33 -4.22 11.33
C PHE A 234 19.83 -3.85 12.73
N GLU A 235 20.40 -2.65 12.83
CA GLU A 235 20.74 -2.00 14.09
C GLU A 235 19.50 -1.59 14.89
N ASP A 236 19.70 -1.41 16.20
CA ASP A 236 18.74 -0.75 17.07
C ASP A 236 18.85 0.77 16.87
N VAL A 237 17.85 1.36 16.24
CA VAL A 237 17.76 2.81 15.97
C VAL A 237 16.87 3.54 16.98
N THR A 238 16.61 2.97 18.16
CA THR A 238 15.73 3.58 19.18
C THR A 238 16.21 4.97 19.59
N LYS A 239 17.53 5.17 19.74
CA LYS A 239 18.10 6.49 20.06
C LYS A 239 17.87 7.53 18.96
N VAL A 240 17.88 7.10 17.70
CA VAL A 240 17.53 7.96 16.56
C VAL A 240 16.04 8.32 16.62
N ALA A 241 15.17 7.35 16.92
CA ALA A 241 13.74 7.62 17.11
C ALA A 241 13.49 8.63 18.24
N ASP A 242 14.15 8.46 19.38
CA ASP A 242 14.03 9.34 20.56
C ASP A 242 14.47 10.78 20.25
N LYS A 243 15.52 10.94 19.43
CA LYS A 243 15.99 12.25 18.95
C LYS A 243 14.93 12.99 18.13
N HIS A 244 14.09 12.26 17.39
CA HIS A 244 13.04 12.82 16.52
C HIS A 244 11.66 12.88 17.16
N LYS A 245 11.50 12.60 18.46
CA LYS A 245 10.19 12.62 19.14
C LYS A 245 9.42 13.94 18.97
N ASP A 246 10.14 15.07 18.92
CA ASP A 246 9.55 16.41 18.81
C ASP A 246 9.01 16.70 17.40
N GLN A 247 9.34 15.85 16.41
CA GLN A 247 8.79 15.92 15.05
C GLN A 247 7.39 15.33 14.95
N LYS A 248 6.84 14.79 16.05
CA LYS A 248 5.47 14.26 16.18
C LYS A 248 5.10 13.23 15.10
N ILE A 249 6.02 12.30 14.82
CA ILE A 249 5.70 11.14 13.98
C ILE A 249 4.53 10.37 14.64
N PRO A 250 3.46 10.01 13.92
CA PRO A 250 2.34 9.28 14.49
C PRO A 250 2.80 8.01 15.23
N GLN A 251 2.35 7.86 16.48
CA GLN A 251 2.82 6.80 17.38
C GLN A 251 2.57 5.40 16.80
N ASP A 252 1.46 5.20 16.09
CA ASP A 252 1.17 3.92 15.45
C ASP A 252 2.18 3.60 14.34
N MET A 253 2.64 4.59 13.57
CA MET A 253 3.68 4.39 12.54
C MET A 253 5.05 4.08 13.15
N LEU A 254 5.42 4.75 14.25
CA LEU A 254 6.63 4.41 15.00
C LEU A 254 6.55 2.97 15.53
N THR A 255 5.38 2.56 16.02
CA THR A 255 5.15 1.22 16.56
C THR A 255 5.34 0.13 15.50
N LEU A 256 4.98 0.39 14.23
CA LEU A 256 5.24 -0.55 13.13
C LEU A 256 6.73 -0.91 13.02
N GLY A 257 7.62 0.07 13.16
CA GLY A 257 9.06 -0.15 13.07
C GLY A 257 9.70 -0.92 14.21
N LYS A 258 8.91 -1.39 15.19
CA LYS A 258 9.37 -2.29 16.25
C LYS A 258 9.10 -3.76 15.96
N PHE A 259 8.21 -4.08 15.02
CA PHE A 259 7.81 -5.46 14.69
C PHE A 259 7.42 -6.32 15.92
N GLY A 260 6.77 -5.71 16.91
CA GLY A 260 6.36 -6.36 18.16
C GLY A 260 7.47 -6.52 19.21
N GLY A 261 8.70 -6.07 18.92
CA GLY A 261 9.79 -5.98 19.88
C GLY A 261 9.82 -4.65 20.65
N SER A 262 10.86 -4.47 21.48
CA SER A 262 11.10 -3.22 22.22
C SER A 262 11.95 -2.22 21.44
N ALA A 263 12.91 -2.71 20.65
CA ALA A 263 13.83 -1.91 19.85
C ALA A 263 13.18 -1.40 18.56
N GLN A 264 13.54 -0.18 18.17
CA GLN A 264 13.21 0.38 16.87
C GLN A 264 14.17 -0.19 15.81
N VAL A 265 13.65 -0.79 14.75
CA VAL A 265 14.42 -1.35 13.62
C VAL A 265 14.54 -0.33 12.49
N TYR A 266 13.52 0.49 12.29
CA TYR A 266 13.51 1.56 11.29
C TYR A 266 12.82 2.81 11.81
N ILE A 267 13.16 3.98 11.27
CA ILE A 267 12.42 5.22 11.48
C ILE A 267 11.46 5.45 10.31
N PRO A 268 10.15 5.70 10.54
CA PRO A 268 9.24 6.07 9.45
C PRO A 268 9.80 7.29 8.71
N TRP A 269 9.90 7.20 7.38
CA TRP A 269 10.44 8.27 6.55
C TRP A 269 9.37 8.99 5.77
N MET A 270 8.49 8.26 5.11
CA MET A 270 7.47 8.84 4.27
C MET A 270 6.33 7.85 4.09
N GLN A 271 5.19 8.35 3.63
CA GLN A 271 4.02 7.50 3.40
C GLN A 271 3.27 7.81 2.12
N ALA A 272 2.50 6.84 1.64
CA ALA A 272 1.40 7.04 0.71
C ALA A 272 0.16 6.32 1.24
N THR A 273 -1.04 6.83 0.94
CA THR A 273 -2.28 6.30 1.52
C THR A 273 -3.46 6.49 0.56
N TYR A 274 -4.65 6.15 1.03
CA TYR A 274 -5.91 6.35 0.34
C TYR A 274 -6.76 7.31 1.18
N PHE A 275 -7.54 8.13 0.49
CA PHE A 275 -8.45 9.08 1.12
C PHE A 275 -9.68 9.24 0.24
N MET A 276 -10.73 9.86 0.79
CA MET A 276 -11.97 10.06 0.06
C MET A 276 -11.92 11.39 -0.71
N VAL A 277 -12.29 11.38 -1.98
CA VAL A 277 -12.54 12.59 -2.77
C VAL A 277 -14.04 12.72 -3.02
N ALA A 278 -14.54 13.94 -2.83
CA ALA A 278 -15.89 14.31 -3.17
C ALA A 278 -15.91 15.55 -4.06
N SER A 279 -16.70 15.51 -5.13
CA SER A 279 -17.03 16.71 -5.89
C SER A 279 -17.82 17.67 -4.98
N LYS A 280 -17.50 18.97 -4.99
CA LYS A 280 -18.18 19.97 -4.16
C LYS A 280 -19.69 20.01 -4.38
N GLN A 281 -20.16 19.69 -5.59
CA GLN A 281 -21.60 19.59 -5.86
C GLN A 281 -22.28 18.47 -5.05
N ALA A 282 -21.53 17.44 -4.62
CA ALA A 282 -22.08 16.38 -3.79
C ALA A 282 -22.37 16.85 -2.36
N LEU A 283 -21.72 17.92 -1.89
CA LEU A 283 -21.84 18.40 -0.50
C LEU A 283 -23.26 18.80 -0.13
N GLN A 284 -24.08 19.23 -1.10
CA GLN A 284 -25.49 19.55 -0.86
C GLN A 284 -26.34 18.32 -0.47
N TYR A 285 -25.83 17.11 -0.72
CA TYR A 285 -26.47 15.84 -0.39
C TYR A 285 -25.86 15.16 0.85
N LEU A 286 -24.87 15.82 1.49
CA LEU A 286 -24.24 15.31 2.70
C LEU A 286 -25.31 15.12 3.79
N PRO A 287 -25.32 13.99 4.52
CA PRO A 287 -26.30 13.77 5.59
C PRO A 287 -26.28 14.90 6.62
N THR A 288 -27.46 15.32 7.08
CA THR A 288 -27.58 16.37 8.09
C THR A 288 -26.78 16.03 9.35
N GLY A 289 -25.94 16.97 9.79
CA GLY A 289 -25.09 16.82 10.97
C GLY A 289 -23.79 16.03 10.75
N ALA A 290 -23.53 15.51 9.54
CA ALA A 290 -22.26 14.87 9.23
C ALA A 290 -21.16 15.93 9.00
N ASP A 291 -19.99 15.72 9.61
CA ASP A 291 -18.77 16.44 9.27
C ASP A 291 -18.03 15.69 8.15
N VAL A 292 -17.80 16.35 7.03
CA VAL A 292 -17.11 15.77 5.88
C VAL A 292 -15.69 15.31 6.21
N ASN A 293 -15.03 15.88 7.23
CA ASN A 293 -13.71 15.44 7.68
C ASN A 293 -13.76 14.28 8.69
N ALA A 294 -14.95 13.89 9.16
CA ALA A 294 -15.13 12.89 10.22
C ALA A 294 -16.24 11.87 9.90
N LEU A 295 -16.40 11.51 8.61
CA LEU A 295 -17.44 10.59 8.16
C LEU A 295 -17.32 9.18 8.75
N THR A 296 -18.47 8.55 8.98
CA THR A 296 -18.58 7.09 9.15
C THR A 296 -18.98 6.41 7.85
N TYR A 297 -18.74 5.10 7.71
CA TYR A 297 -19.20 4.35 6.54
C TYR A 297 -20.72 4.40 6.36
N GLN A 298 -21.50 4.37 7.45
CA GLN A 298 -22.95 4.52 7.37
C GLN A 298 -23.35 5.91 6.85
N GLN A 299 -22.64 6.97 7.24
CA GLN A 299 -22.84 8.30 6.69
C GLN A 299 -22.44 8.38 5.21
N THR A 300 -21.38 7.69 4.79
CA THR A 300 -21.00 7.58 3.37
C THR A 300 -22.08 6.87 2.55
N ILE A 301 -22.67 5.78 3.07
CA ILE A 301 -23.80 5.07 2.44
C ILE A 301 -25.02 6.00 2.33
N ALA A 302 -25.37 6.69 3.42
CA ALA A 302 -26.46 7.65 3.42
C ALA A 302 -26.21 8.79 2.43
N TRP A 303 -24.96 9.26 2.28
CA TRP A 303 -24.60 10.29 1.31
C TRP A 303 -24.81 9.80 -0.14
N ALA A 304 -24.32 8.60 -0.46
CA ALA A 304 -24.53 7.99 -1.78
C ALA A 304 -26.03 7.79 -2.08
N LYS A 305 -26.80 7.34 -1.08
CA LYS A 305 -28.26 7.21 -1.17
C LYS A 305 -28.95 8.55 -1.38
N ASN A 306 -28.59 9.61 -0.64
CA ASN A 306 -29.17 10.94 -0.80
C ASN A 306 -28.97 11.49 -2.22
N ILE A 307 -27.78 11.29 -2.78
CA ILE A 307 -27.51 11.66 -4.19
C ILE A 307 -28.45 10.89 -5.11
N PHE A 308 -28.57 9.58 -4.93
CA PHE A 308 -29.45 8.75 -5.74
C PHE A 308 -30.92 9.16 -5.62
N ASP A 309 -31.44 9.33 -4.40
CA ASP A 309 -32.83 9.72 -4.15
C ASP A 309 -33.20 11.07 -4.78
N LYS A 310 -32.24 12.00 -4.87
CA LYS A 310 -32.46 13.34 -5.44
C LYS A 310 -32.21 13.44 -6.93
N THR A 311 -31.31 12.63 -7.47
CA THR A 311 -30.85 12.76 -8.87
C THR A 311 -31.24 11.58 -9.76
N GLY A 312 -31.61 10.45 -9.17
CA GLY A 312 -31.75 9.16 -9.86
C GLY A 312 -30.42 8.55 -10.30
N GLN A 313 -29.27 9.19 -10.03
CA GLN A 313 -27.95 8.76 -10.52
C GLN A 313 -27.11 8.13 -9.41
N LYS A 314 -26.46 7.02 -9.74
CA LYS A 314 -25.52 6.33 -8.87
C LYS A 314 -24.14 6.96 -9.01
N LYS A 315 -23.73 7.76 -8.02
CA LYS A 315 -22.54 8.63 -8.09
C LYS A 315 -21.39 8.23 -7.17
N PHE A 316 -21.48 7.10 -6.49
CA PHE A 316 -20.35 6.53 -5.78
C PHE A 316 -19.54 5.60 -6.70
N GLY A 317 -18.22 5.65 -6.66
CA GLY A 317 -17.34 4.78 -7.45
C GLY A 317 -16.44 3.89 -6.61
N PHE A 318 -16.21 2.67 -7.10
CA PHE A 318 -15.18 1.76 -6.60
C PHE A 318 -14.14 1.46 -7.69
N PRO A 319 -12.84 1.29 -7.36
CA PRO A 319 -11.84 0.87 -8.33
C PRO A 319 -11.82 -0.67 -8.46
N LEU A 320 -12.83 -1.24 -9.15
CA LEU A 320 -13.06 -2.69 -9.25
C LEU A 320 -12.52 -3.35 -10.53
N ALA A 321 -11.88 -2.61 -11.44
CA ALA A 321 -11.23 -3.26 -12.59
C ALA A 321 -10.16 -4.26 -12.13
N THR A 322 -9.70 -5.13 -13.04
CA THR A 322 -8.68 -6.15 -12.76
C THR A 322 -7.40 -5.56 -12.14
N ASP A 323 -7.00 -4.36 -12.55
CA ASP A 323 -5.86 -3.59 -12.04
C ASP A 323 -6.28 -2.48 -11.05
N GLY A 324 -7.53 -2.53 -10.58
CA GLY A 324 -8.08 -1.71 -9.52
C GLY A 324 -7.60 -2.13 -8.13
N LEU A 325 -7.79 -1.23 -7.14
CA LEU A 325 -7.23 -1.38 -5.80
C LEU A 325 -8.28 -1.66 -4.71
N ILE A 326 -9.46 -2.18 -5.08
CA ILE A 326 -10.51 -2.52 -4.11
C ILE A 326 -10.02 -3.44 -2.98
N HIS A 327 -9.15 -4.41 -3.30
CA HIS A 327 -8.60 -5.33 -2.30
C HIS A 327 -7.86 -4.59 -1.19
N ARG A 328 -7.16 -3.48 -1.50
CA ARG A 328 -6.48 -2.63 -0.50
C ARG A 328 -7.47 -1.89 0.40
N LEU A 329 -8.56 -1.39 -0.20
CA LEU A 329 -9.63 -0.76 0.57
C LEU A 329 -10.27 -1.77 1.53
N ILE A 330 -10.52 -2.99 1.07
CA ILE A 330 -11.07 -4.05 1.94
C ILE A 330 -10.09 -4.39 3.05
N GLN A 331 -8.82 -4.62 2.72
CA GLN A 331 -7.78 -5.07 3.65
C GLN A 331 -7.46 -4.05 4.76
N GLY A 332 -7.37 -2.76 4.42
CA GLY A 332 -6.82 -1.74 5.34
C GLY A 332 -7.76 -0.61 5.71
N TYR A 333 -9.01 -0.62 5.19
CA TYR A 333 -10.01 0.38 5.53
C TYR A 333 -11.29 -0.29 6.03
N PHE A 334 -12.00 -1.03 5.17
CA PHE A 334 -13.30 -1.61 5.53
C PHE A 334 -13.19 -2.63 6.66
N TYR A 335 -12.46 -3.74 6.48
CA TYR A 335 -12.38 -4.80 7.50
C TYR A 335 -11.98 -4.26 8.87
N PRO A 336 -10.79 -3.65 9.01
CA PRO A 336 -10.30 -3.30 10.32
C PRO A 336 -11.13 -2.18 10.97
N SER A 337 -11.76 -1.29 10.20
CA SER A 337 -12.68 -0.28 10.76
C SER A 337 -13.94 -0.89 11.37
N TYR A 338 -14.40 -2.04 10.89
CA TYR A 338 -15.57 -2.73 11.45
C TYR A 338 -15.19 -3.75 12.52
N THR A 339 -14.09 -4.46 12.35
CA THR A 339 -13.79 -5.65 13.16
C THR A 339 -12.55 -5.49 14.06
N GLY A 340 -11.66 -4.55 13.73
CA GLY A 340 -10.38 -4.33 14.40
C GLY A 340 -9.25 -5.25 13.88
N GLY A 341 -9.53 -6.07 12.87
CA GLY A 341 -8.63 -7.07 12.29
C GLY A 341 -8.96 -7.30 10.81
N LEU A 342 -8.25 -8.23 10.17
CA LEU A 342 -8.62 -8.76 8.87
C LEU A 342 -8.69 -10.28 8.94
N ILE A 343 -7.57 -10.91 9.31
CA ILE A 343 -7.41 -12.36 9.31
C ILE A 343 -8.12 -13.01 10.50
N THR A 344 -7.85 -12.51 11.70
CA THR A 344 -8.35 -13.04 12.98
C THR A 344 -9.79 -12.63 13.28
N THR A 345 -10.44 -11.95 12.34
CA THR A 345 -11.83 -11.50 12.44
C THR A 345 -12.63 -11.77 11.17
N TYR A 346 -12.07 -12.54 10.23
CA TYR A 346 -12.56 -12.66 8.86
C TYR A 346 -14.03 -13.13 8.78
N ARG A 347 -14.42 -14.16 9.53
CA ARG A 347 -15.79 -14.68 9.48
C ARG A 347 -16.63 -14.26 10.68
N SER A 348 -16.24 -13.17 11.34
CA SER A 348 -16.97 -12.61 12.50
C SER A 348 -18.32 -12.01 12.11
N ALA A 349 -19.22 -11.85 13.09
CA ALA A 349 -20.49 -11.16 12.89
C ALA A 349 -20.32 -9.68 12.51
N ASP A 350 -19.28 -9.02 13.02
CA ASP A 350 -18.92 -7.65 12.63
C ASP A 350 -18.49 -7.59 11.15
N ALA A 351 -17.76 -8.61 10.66
CA ALA A 351 -17.42 -8.73 9.24
C ALA A 351 -18.67 -8.96 8.39
N ALA A 352 -19.61 -9.80 8.83
CA ALA A 352 -20.87 -9.98 8.13
C ALA A 352 -21.69 -8.68 8.06
N THR A 353 -21.66 -7.87 9.11
CA THR A 353 -22.28 -6.53 9.13
C THR A 353 -21.64 -5.60 8.10
N MET A 354 -20.30 -5.51 8.08
CA MET A 354 -19.54 -4.74 7.09
C MET A 354 -19.92 -5.14 5.65
N TRP A 355 -20.02 -6.44 5.39
CA TRP A 355 -20.36 -6.94 4.06
C TRP A 355 -21.79 -6.58 3.64
N ASN A 356 -22.74 -6.56 4.57
CA ASN A 356 -24.09 -6.05 4.29
C ASN A 356 -24.08 -4.54 4.02
N ASP A 357 -23.27 -3.76 4.73
CA ASP A 357 -23.09 -2.34 4.48
C ASP A 357 -22.45 -2.09 3.09
N LEU A 358 -21.49 -2.92 2.67
CA LEU A 358 -20.93 -2.88 1.30
C LEU A 358 -21.96 -3.25 0.24
N LYS A 359 -22.85 -4.21 0.49
CA LYS A 359 -23.99 -4.52 -0.39
C LYS A 359 -24.92 -3.32 -0.51
N GLU A 360 -25.21 -2.64 0.59
CA GLU A 360 -26.05 -1.45 0.59
C GLU A 360 -25.38 -0.30 -0.18
N LEU A 361 -24.10 -0.03 0.05
CA LEU A 361 -23.33 0.96 -0.71
C LEU A 361 -23.37 0.67 -2.22
N TRP A 362 -23.16 -0.59 -2.59
CA TRP A 362 -23.18 -1.03 -4.00
C TRP A 362 -24.49 -0.70 -4.72
N LYS A 363 -25.64 -0.69 -4.02
CA LYS A 363 -26.93 -0.29 -4.63
C LYS A 363 -26.89 1.12 -5.22
N TYR A 364 -26.09 2.02 -4.63
CA TYR A 364 -25.93 3.42 -5.03
C TYR A 364 -24.59 3.70 -5.73
N SER A 365 -23.77 2.67 -5.95
CA SER A 365 -22.53 2.77 -6.71
C SER A 365 -22.77 2.69 -8.21
N ASN A 366 -21.98 3.45 -8.98
CA ASN A 366 -22.02 3.42 -10.42
C ASN A 366 -21.61 2.01 -10.91
N PRO A 367 -22.44 1.32 -11.72
CA PRO A 367 -22.12 -0.02 -12.21
C PRO A 367 -20.84 -0.09 -13.05
N GLN A 368 -20.43 1.02 -13.66
CA GLN A 368 -19.14 1.12 -14.36
C GLN A 368 -17.93 1.03 -13.42
N SER A 369 -18.12 0.95 -12.10
CA SER A 369 -17.04 0.66 -11.14
C SER A 369 -16.22 -0.57 -11.51
N THR A 370 -16.82 -1.58 -12.16
CA THR A 370 -16.13 -2.78 -12.66
C THR A 370 -15.13 -2.54 -13.79
N THR A 371 -15.14 -1.35 -14.39
CA THR A 371 -14.21 -0.92 -15.44
C THR A 371 -13.20 0.11 -14.94
N TYR A 372 -13.39 0.64 -13.73
CA TYR A 372 -12.49 1.66 -13.16
C TYR A 372 -11.26 1.01 -12.54
N SER A 373 -10.12 1.19 -13.18
CA SER A 373 -8.82 0.94 -12.56
C SER A 373 -8.55 1.98 -11.47
N LYS A 374 -8.81 3.25 -11.76
CA LYS A 374 -8.59 4.41 -10.89
C LYS A 374 -9.77 5.36 -10.97
N LEU A 375 -9.95 6.16 -9.93
CA LEU A 375 -11.12 7.02 -9.81
C LEU A 375 -10.94 8.44 -10.38
N GLN A 376 -9.72 8.89 -10.71
CA GLN A 376 -9.49 10.25 -11.24
C GLN A 376 -10.30 10.56 -12.52
N GLU A 377 -10.34 9.66 -13.50
CA GLU A 377 -11.07 9.90 -14.76
C GLU A 377 -12.59 9.99 -14.56
N PRO A 378 -13.26 9.03 -13.88
CA PRO A 378 -14.71 9.13 -13.65
C PRO A 378 -15.09 10.27 -12.69
N LEU A 379 -14.20 10.68 -11.78
CA LEU A 379 -14.38 11.91 -11.00
C LEU A 379 -14.32 13.15 -11.91
N GLN A 380 -13.31 13.22 -12.78
CA GLN A 380 -13.08 14.36 -13.67
C GLN A 380 -14.23 14.58 -14.66
N SER A 381 -14.81 13.50 -15.18
CA SER A 381 -15.97 13.53 -16.08
C SER A 381 -17.29 13.81 -15.37
N GLY A 382 -17.33 13.69 -14.04
CA GLY A 382 -18.56 13.78 -13.24
C GLY A 382 -19.44 12.54 -13.34
N GLU A 383 -18.92 11.45 -13.90
CA GLU A 383 -19.58 10.15 -13.93
C GLU A 383 -19.82 9.62 -12.51
N ILE A 384 -18.83 9.79 -11.63
CA ILE A 384 -18.96 9.64 -10.18
C ILE A 384 -18.64 10.97 -9.50
N TRP A 385 -19.18 11.16 -8.29
CA TRP A 385 -18.91 12.32 -7.45
C TRP A 385 -18.19 11.97 -6.16
N LEU A 386 -18.27 10.72 -5.71
CA LEU A 386 -17.70 10.23 -4.47
C LEU A 386 -16.84 9.00 -4.74
N GLY A 387 -15.69 8.89 -4.09
CA GLY A 387 -14.85 7.70 -4.19
C GLY A 387 -13.68 7.72 -3.22
N ILE A 388 -13.14 6.54 -2.91
CA ILE A 388 -11.91 6.36 -2.15
C ILE A 388 -10.91 5.69 -3.07
N ASP A 389 -9.73 6.30 -3.23
CA ASP A 389 -8.65 5.72 -4.02
C ASP A 389 -7.29 6.19 -3.48
N HIS A 390 -6.23 5.61 -4.02
CA HIS A 390 -4.85 5.93 -3.65
C HIS A 390 -4.49 7.36 -4.07
N VAL A 391 -3.67 8.06 -3.28
CA VAL A 391 -3.14 9.41 -3.59
C VAL A 391 -2.68 9.55 -5.06
N ALA A 392 -1.84 8.62 -5.52
CA ALA A 392 -1.30 8.64 -6.89
C ALA A 392 -2.35 8.42 -8.00
N ARG A 393 -3.56 7.97 -7.65
CA ARG A 393 -4.69 7.71 -8.57
C ARG A 393 -5.77 8.79 -8.50
N LEU A 394 -5.50 9.87 -7.74
CA LEU A 394 -6.38 11.02 -7.53
C LEU A 394 -5.68 12.34 -7.85
N ILE A 395 -4.35 12.42 -7.73
CA ILE A 395 -3.60 13.66 -7.87
C ILE A 395 -3.84 14.39 -9.21
N ASP A 396 -4.01 13.67 -10.31
CA ASP A 396 -4.22 14.29 -11.62
C ASP A 396 -5.55 15.08 -11.67
N VAL A 397 -6.64 14.53 -11.12
CA VAL A 397 -7.93 15.23 -11.09
C VAL A 397 -7.89 16.41 -10.11
N LEU A 398 -7.22 16.25 -8.97
CA LEU A 398 -7.06 17.31 -7.99
C LEU A 398 -6.17 18.46 -8.49
N LYS A 399 -5.14 18.16 -9.31
CA LYS A 399 -4.34 19.19 -10.01
C LYS A 399 -5.13 19.88 -11.11
N ALA A 400 -5.93 19.12 -11.87
CA ALA A 400 -6.69 19.66 -12.99
C ALA A 400 -7.88 20.53 -12.55
N LYS A 401 -8.55 20.16 -11.45
CA LYS A 401 -9.78 20.79 -10.97
C LYS A 401 -9.80 21.00 -9.45
N PRO A 402 -8.76 21.62 -8.84
CA PRO A 402 -8.66 21.72 -7.37
C PRO A 402 -9.85 22.44 -6.73
N ASP A 403 -10.44 23.40 -7.45
CA ASP A 403 -11.55 24.19 -6.92
C ASP A 403 -12.90 23.45 -7.00
N ASP A 404 -13.00 22.30 -7.69
CA ASP A 404 -14.24 21.51 -7.86
C ASP A 404 -14.37 20.35 -6.86
N PHE A 405 -13.31 20.02 -6.12
CA PHE A 405 -13.26 18.86 -5.24
C PHE A 405 -12.91 19.24 -3.80
N VAL A 406 -13.26 18.36 -2.88
CA VAL A 406 -12.69 18.28 -1.54
C VAL A 406 -12.04 16.91 -1.37
N ALA A 407 -10.86 16.88 -0.77
CA ALA A 407 -10.19 15.67 -0.32
C ALA A 407 -10.34 15.60 1.21
N VAL A 408 -10.80 14.46 1.70
CA VAL A 408 -11.13 14.26 3.12
C VAL A 408 -10.66 12.88 3.60
N PRO A 409 -10.42 12.72 4.92
CA PRO A 409 -10.05 11.42 5.48
C PRO A 409 -11.04 10.30 5.11
N ALA A 410 -10.53 9.07 4.97
CA ALA A 410 -11.35 7.89 4.73
C ALA A 410 -12.33 7.65 5.88
N PRO A 411 -13.54 7.10 5.65
CA PRO A 411 -14.57 6.97 6.68
C PRO A 411 -14.16 6.03 7.83
N ALA A 412 -14.71 6.28 9.02
CA ALA A 412 -14.54 5.44 10.19
C ALA A 412 -15.62 4.36 10.31
N GLY A 413 -15.29 3.25 10.97
CA GLY A 413 -16.24 2.23 11.42
C GLY A 413 -16.30 2.16 12.94
N ALA A 414 -17.00 1.15 13.48
CA ALA A 414 -17.20 1.00 14.91
C ALA A 414 -15.91 0.81 15.73
N LYS A 415 -14.80 0.40 15.10
CA LYS A 415 -13.50 0.19 15.76
C LYS A 415 -12.51 1.35 15.55
N GLY A 416 -12.93 2.39 14.84
CA GLY A 416 -12.13 3.57 14.51
C GLY A 416 -11.94 3.77 13.00
N ARG A 417 -11.12 4.76 12.66
CA ARG A 417 -10.70 5.09 11.30
C ARG A 417 -9.41 4.35 10.98
N TYR A 418 -9.56 3.10 10.58
CA TYR A 418 -8.41 2.37 10.05
C TYR A 418 -8.09 2.87 8.65
N TYR A 419 -6.80 3.07 8.38
CA TYR A 419 -6.34 3.49 7.07
C TYR A 419 -5.06 2.75 6.69
N MET A 420 -5.03 2.22 5.47
CA MET A 420 -3.82 1.61 4.92
C MET A 420 -2.80 2.70 4.61
N SER A 421 -1.59 2.57 5.15
CA SER A 421 -0.47 3.42 4.81
C SER A 421 0.69 2.57 4.27
N VAL A 422 1.18 2.96 3.10
CA VAL A 422 2.44 2.48 2.54
C VAL A 422 3.56 3.22 3.25
N VAL A 423 3.92 2.73 4.44
CA VAL A 423 4.97 3.34 5.26
C VAL A 423 6.32 2.84 4.78
N ILE A 424 7.17 3.78 4.38
CA ILE A 424 8.57 3.51 4.03
C ILE A 424 9.42 3.83 5.24
N GLY A 425 10.23 2.86 5.67
CA GLY A 425 11.12 2.96 6.81
C GLY A 425 12.57 3.16 6.39
N LEU A 426 13.32 3.91 7.20
CA LEU A 426 14.77 4.03 7.11
C LEU A 426 15.42 3.13 8.16
N GLY A 427 16.14 2.11 7.70
CA GLY A 427 16.85 1.16 8.56
C GLY A 427 18.35 1.15 8.29
N ILE A 428 19.14 0.92 9.33
CA ILE A 428 20.60 0.82 9.23
C ILE A 428 20.96 -0.67 9.34
N PRO A 429 21.47 -1.30 8.26
CA PRO A 429 21.96 -2.68 8.37
C PRO A 429 23.09 -2.78 9.39
N LYS A 430 23.18 -3.88 10.13
CA LYS A 430 24.26 -4.09 11.12
C LYS A 430 25.66 -3.99 10.51
N ALA A 431 25.74 -4.41 9.26
CA ALA A 431 26.94 -4.45 8.47
C ALA A 431 27.27 -3.09 7.83
N SER A 432 26.51 -2.02 8.12
CA SER A 432 26.71 -0.69 7.55
C SER A 432 28.16 -0.20 7.68
N PRO A 433 28.82 0.23 6.58
CA PRO A 433 30.19 0.71 6.61
C PRO A 433 30.35 2.08 7.29
N ASN A 434 29.23 2.79 7.51
CA ASN A 434 29.22 4.12 8.12
C ASN A 434 27.88 4.39 8.85
N LYS A 435 27.76 3.90 10.09
CA LYS A 435 26.54 4.05 10.91
C LYS A 435 26.25 5.52 11.24
N ALA A 436 27.26 6.28 11.63
CA ALA A 436 27.09 7.71 11.95
C ALA A 436 26.63 8.52 10.72
N GLY A 437 27.19 8.24 9.55
CA GLY A 437 26.74 8.84 8.28
C GLY A 437 25.31 8.44 7.90
N ALA A 438 24.91 7.19 8.18
CA ALA A 438 23.53 6.75 7.96
C ALA A 438 22.54 7.44 8.90
N GLU A 439 22.88 7.60 10.19
CA GLU A 439 22.09 8.38 11.16
C GLU A 439 21.97 9.85 10.75
N ALA A 440 23.07 10.48 10.31
CA ALA A 440 23.07 11.85 9.81
C ALA A 440 22.20 12.02 8.55
N LEU A 441 22.15 10.99 7.69
CA LEU A 441 21.25 10.99 6.54
C LEU A 441 19.79 10.84 6.97
N ILE A 442 19.48 10.00 7.98
CA ILE A 442 18.13 9.92 8.58
C ILE A 442 17.72 11.29 9.11
N ASP A 443 18.61 11.98 9.85
CA ASP A 443 18.35 13.32 10.36
C ASP A 443 17.96 14.29 9.23
N HIS A 444 18.71 14.26 8.12
CA HIS A 444 18.45 15.10 6.96
C HIS A 444 17.11 14.80 6.29
N LEU A 445 16.79 13.52 6.11
CA LEU A 445 15.55 13.07 5.46
C LEU A 445 14.29 13.37 6.28
N LEU A 446 14.43 13.49 7.60
CA LEU A 446 13.34 13.80 8.52
C LEU A 446 13.16 15.30 8.81
N LYS A 447 14.00 16.17 8.23
CA LYS A 447 13.77 17.62 8.32
C LYS A 447 12.45 18.00 7.63
N PRO A 448 11.63 18.90 8.21
CA PRO A 448 10.39 19.37 7.60
C PRO A 448 10.56 19.83 6.14
N GLU A 449 11.61 20.61 5.85
CA GLU A 449 11.91 21.09 4.50
C GLU A 449 12.25 19.95 3.53
N THR A 450 12.96 18.91 3.98
CA THR A 450 13.29 17.73 3.15
C THR A 450 12.04 16.88 2.88
N GLN A 451 11.17 16.74 3.88
CA GLN A 451 9.87 16.05 3.74
C GLN A 451 8.95 16.78 2.75
N ILE A 452 8.90 18.11 2.82
CA ILE A 452 8.16 18.96 1.86
C ILE A 452 8.75 18.83 0.45
N LEU A 453 10.08 18.81 0.30
CA LEU A 453 10.72 18.57 -1.00
C LEU A 453 10.38 17.17 -1.54
N THR A 454 10.38 16.16 -0.68
CA THR A 454 10.00 14.79 -1.05
C THR A 454 8.55 14.72 -1.55
N LEU A 455 7.63 15.42 -0.87
CA LEU A 455 6.24 15.57 -1.33
C LEU A 455 6.15 16.26 -2.68
N ARG A 456 6.83 17.39 -2.84
CA ARG A 456 6.78 18.21 -4.06
C ARG A 456 7.30 17.45 -5.28
N GLU A 457 8.40 16.72 -5.11
CA GLU A 457 9.14 16.12 -6.21
C GLU A 457 8.70 14.70 -6.53
N ASN A 458 8.39 13.90 -5.51
CA ASN A 458 8.11 12.47 -5.66
C ASN A 458 6.72 12.06 -5.11
N SER A 459 5.88 13.02 -4.66
CA SER A 459 4.50 12.77 -4.21
C SER A 459 4.36 11.74 -3.08
N PHE A 460 5.37 11.67 -2.20
CA PHE A 460 5.30 10.94 -0.94
C PHE A 460 5.09 11.91 0.23
N PHE A 461 4.22 11.53 1.14
CA PHE A 461 3.68 12.43 2.15
C PHE A 461 4.53 12.43 3.41
N PRO A 462 4.65 13.61 4.06
CA PRO A 462 5.36 13.71 5.31
C PRO A 462 4.79 12.78 6.39
N VAL A 463 5.68 12.22 7.20
CA VAL A 463 5.33 11.50 8.44
C VAL A 463 5.60 12.33 9.69
N VAL A 464 6.22 13.50 9.53
CA VAL A 464 6.45 14.47 10.60
C VAL A 464 5.43 15.59 10.52
N ASP A 465 5.23 16.32 11.62
CA ASP A 465 4.40 17.52 11.66
C ASP A 465 5.04 18.63 10.81
N VAL A 466 4.42 18.93 9.67
CA VAL A 466 4.86 20.00 8.78
C VAL A 466 3.72 20.97 8.47
N LYS A 467 4.05 22.25 8.40
CA LYS A 467 3.17 23.26 7.84
C LYS A 467 3.29 23.24 6.32
N MET A 468 2.22 22.88 5.62
CA MET A 468 2.23 22.85 4.16
C MET A 468 2.47 24.25 3.58
N PRO A 469 3.42 24.41 2.65
CA PRO A 469 3.68 25.69 2.00
C PRO A 469 2.49 26.19 1.17
N SER A 470 2.26 27.51 1.20
CA SER A 470 1.19 28.14 0.41
C SER A 470 1.46 28.16 -1.10
N ASP A 471 2.73 28.00 -1.52
CA ASP A 471 3.16 27.92 -2.92
C ASP A 471 3.03 26.50 -3.52
N LEU A 472 2.66 25.51 -2.71
CA LEU A 472 2.40 24.16 -3.21
C LEU A 472 1.21 24.17 -4.18
N ASN A 473 1.24 23.32 -5.21
CA ASN A 473 0.11 23.19 -6.12
C ASN A 473 -1.18 22.87 -5.33
N LYS A 474 -2.27 23.60 -5.59
CA LYS A 474 -3.54 23.45 -4.86
C LYS A 474 -4.05 22.00 -4.76
N GLY A 475 -3.93 21.22 -5.83
CA GLY A 475 -4.31 19.80 -5.84
C GLY A 475 -3.48 18.97 -4.88
N LEU A 476 -2.17 19.24 -4.83
CA LEU A 476 -1.26 18.59 -3.89
C LEU A 476 -1.48 19.07 -2.45
N GLN A 477 -1.86 20.34 -2.23
CA GLN A 477 -2.31 20.84 -0.93
C GLN A 477 -3.55 20.07 -0.43
N LEU A 478 -4.53 19.82 -1.31
CA LEU A 478 -5.72 19.04 -0.94
C LEU A 478 -5.36 17.62 -0.49
N GLU A 479 -4.47 16.92 -1.21
CA GLU A 479 -4.02 15.59 -0.78
C GLU A 479 -3.27 15.66 0.55
N ALA A 480 -2.33 16.60 0.67
CA ALA A 480 -1.50 16.74 1.85
C ALA A 480 -2.34 17.04 3.11
N ASP A 481 -3.34 17.92 2.98
CA ASP A 481 -4.29 18.23 4.05
C ASP A 481 -5.14 17.02 4.42
N ALA A 482 -5.63 16.24 3.44
CA ALA A 482 -6.42 15.05 3.69
C ALA A 482 -5.61 13.96 4.42
N VAL A 483 -4.37 13.71 3.97
CA VAL A 483 -3.45 12.77 4.59
C VAL A 483 -3.09 13.19 6.01
N ALA A 484 -2.77 14.48 6.22
CA ALA A 484 -2.45 15.00 7.55
C ALA A 484 -3.66 14.93 8.50
N LYS A 485 -4.87 15.31 8.05
CA LYS A 485 -6.09 15.17 8.85
C LYS A 485 -6.39 13.71 9.20
N GLN A 486 -6.20 12.80 8.25
CA GLN A 486 -6.42 11.37 8.46
C GLN A 486 -5.46 10.82 9.52
N ALA A 487 -4.15 11.06 9.36
CA ALA A 487 -3.14 10.56 10.29
C ALA A 487 -3.25 11.18 11.70
N ASN A 488 -3.74 12.42 11.81
CA ASN A 488 -3.91 13.12 13.09
C ASN A 488 -5.33 13.03 13.69
N SER A 489 -6.24 12.25 13.08
CA SER A 489 -7.56 12.05 13.65
C SER A 489 -7.47 11.24 14.96
N LYS A 490 -8.28 11.60 15.97
CA LYS A 490 -8.24 10.95 17.29
C LYS A 490 -8.58 9.44 17.25
N ASP A 491 -9.34 9.04 16.23
CA ASP A 491 -9.77 7.67 15.97
C ASP A 491 -8.93 6.97 14.89
N ALA A 492 -7.85 7.60 14.42
CA ALA A 492 -6.97 7.07 13.38
C ALA A 492 -6.18 5.87 13.87
N LYS A 493 -6.10 4.83 13.04
CA LYS A 493 -5.31 3.63 13.27
C LYS A 493 -4.63 3.18 11.99
N VAL A 494 -3.31 3.17 11.96
CA VAL A 494 -2.56 2.80 10.74
C VAL A 494 -2.66 1.30 10.49
N VAL A 495 -2.79 0.91 9.22
CA VAL A 495 -2.69 -0.48 8.76
C VAL A 495 -1.56 -0.56 7.75
N PRO A 496 -0.52 -1.40 7.96
CA PRO A 496 0.48 -1.64 6.93
C PRO A 496 -0.14 -2.44 5.78
N LEU A 497 0.57 -2.46 4.65
CA LEU A 497 0.28 -3.44 3.60
C LEU A 497 0.40 -4.87 4.17
N PRO A 498 -0.35 -5.87 3.65
CA PRO A 498 -0.20 -7.25 4.06
C PRO A 498 1.26 -7.72 4.01
N VAL A 499 1.72 -8.29 5.12
CA VAL A 499 3.13 -8.61 5.36
C VAL A 499 3.40 -10.09 5.16
N GLY A 500 4.55 -10.43 4.58
CA GLY A 500 5.05 -11.82 4.53
C GLY A 500 4.36 -12.73 3.51
N LEU A 501 3.45 -12.22 2.67
CA LEU A 501 2.72 -13.04 1.69
C LEU A 501 3.63 -13.59 0.57
N GLY A 502 4.73 -12.92 0.22
CA GLY A 502 5.63 -13.35 -0.85
C GLY A 502 4.89 -13.65 -2.17
N SER A 503 5.17 -14.79 -2.79
CA SER A 503 4.50 -15.24 -4.02
C SER A 503 3.00 -15.51 -3.85
N LYS A 504 2.51 -15.67 -2.61
CA LYS A 504 1.09 -15.88 -2.30
C LYS A 504 0.26 -14.60 -2.28
N GLY A 505 0.87 -13.43 -2.44
CA GLY A 505 0.17 -12.15 -2.45
C GLY A 505 -0.94 -12.06 -3.50
N GLY A 506 -0.73 -12.62 -4.70
CA GLY A 506 -1.74 -12.66 -5.75
C GLY A 506 -2.95 -13.51 -5.38
N GLU A 507 -2.72 -14.72 -4.86
CA GLU A 507 -3.78 -15.63 -4.40
C GLU A 507 -4.61 -14.99 -3.26
N PHE A 508 -3.94 -14.33 -2.31
CA PHE A 508 -4.58 -13.64 -1.21
C PHE A 508 -5.46 -12.46 -1.67
N ASN A 509 -4.92 -11.59 -2.53
CA ASN A 509 -5.66 -10.46 -3.10
C ASN A 509 -6.86 -10.94 -3.91
N LYS A 510 -6.72 -12.06 -4.62
CA LYS A 510 -7.82 -12.69 -5.36
C LYS A 510 -8.93 -13.16 -4.42
N ALA A 511 -8.62 -13.85 -3.32
CA ALA A 511 -9.62 -14.30 -2.35
C ALA A 511 -10.43 -13.12 -1.78
N ILE A 512 -9.76 -12.03 -1.42
CA ILE A 512 -10.41 -10.79 -0.95
C ILE A 512 -11.34 -10.19 -2.03
N THR A 513 -10.86 -10.11 -3.28
CA THR A 513 -11.65 -9.56 -4.39
C THR A 513 -12.84 -10.45 -4.75
N ASP A 514 -12.65 -11.78 -4.77
CA ASP A 514 -13.71 -12.76 -5.00
C ASP A 514 -14.80 -12.65 -3.93
N THR A 515 -14.43 -12.40 -2.67
CA THR A 515 -15.39 -12.15 -1.59
C THR A 515 -16.30 -10.97 -1.90
N PHE A 516 -15.72 -9.85 -2.36
CA PHE A 516 -16.48 -8.67 -2.76
C PHE A 516 -17.41 -8.96 -3.94
N VAL A 517 -16.89 -9.62 -4.98
CA VAL A 517 -17.68 -9.94 -6.18
C VAL A 517 -18.86 -10.84 -5.82
N ARG A 518 -18.63 -11.90 -5.04
CA ARG A 518 -19.68 -12.85 -4.66
C ARG A 518 -20.75 -12.21 -3.78
N ILE A 519 -20.34 -11.40 -2.81
CA ILE A 519 -21.29 -10.79 -1.86
C ILE A 519 -21.97 -9.55 -2.44
N ALA A 520 -21.20 -8.55 -2.88
CA ALA A 520 -21.73 -7.26 -3.29
C ALA A 520 -22.34 -7.29 -4.70
N LEU A 521 -21.66 -7.93 -5.67
CA LEU A 521 -22.11 -7.94 -7.07
C LEU A 521 -23.10 -9.07 -7.35
N LYS A 522 -22.84 -10.28 -6.83
CA LYS A 522 -23.69 -11.46 -7.08
C LYS A 522 -24.74 -11.70 -6.00
N ASN A 523 -24.76 -10.88 -4.95
CA ASN A 523 -25.75 -10.94 -3.87
C ASN A 523 -25.82 -12.32 -3.17
N GLU A 524 -24.70 -13.06 -3.14
CA GLU A 524 -24.64 -14.34 -2.43
C GLU A 524 -24.79 -14.17 -0.90
N ALA A 525 -25.08 -15.27 -0.21
CA ALA A 525 -25.24 -15.29 1.25
C ALA A 525 -23.90 -14.99 1.94
N VAL A 526 -23.87 -13.91 2.74
CA VAL A 526 -22.64 -13.37 3.34
C VAL A 526 -21.85 -14.42 4.10
N GLN A 527 -22.47 -15.09 5.09
CA GLN A 527 -21.74 -16.03 5.95
C GLN A 527 -21.18 -17.22 5.17
N THR A 528 -21.95 -17.76 4.21
CA THR A 528 -21.50 -18.84 3.34
C THR A 528 -20.24 -18.46 2.56
N VAL A 529 -20.22 -17.26 1.95
CA VAL A 529 -19.04 -16.79 1.23
C VAL A 529 -17.85 -16.58 2.17
N LEU A 530 -18.08 -16.04 3.37
CA LEU A 530 -17.00 -15.85 4.36
C LEU A 530 -16.39 -17.17 4.80
N ASP A 531 -17.21 -18.18 5.08
CA ASP A 531 -16.70 -19.49 5.51
C ASP A 531 -15.89 -20.18 4.40
N GLU A 532 -16.34 -20.07 3.14
CA GLU A 532 -15.63 -20.62 1.99
C GLU A 532 -14.30 -19.89 1.70
N GLN A 533 -14.32 -18.56 1.70
CA GLN A 533 -13.11 -17.76 1.47
C GLN A 533 -12.13 -17.84 2.66
N ALA A 534 -12.65 -18.01 3.88
CA ALA A 534 -11.83 -18.25 5.07
C ALA A 534 -10.98 -19.52 4.91
N ALA A 535 -11.52 -20.59 4.33
CA ALA A 535 -10.76 -21.82 4.09
C ALA A 535 -9.61 -21.59 3.10
N ILE A 536 -9.84 -20.81 2.03
CA ILE A 536 -8.82 -20.45 1.04
C ILE A 536 -7.72 -19.61 1.70
N ILE A 537 -8.12 -18.56 2.43
CA ILE A 537 -7.18 -17.68 3.12
C ILE A 537 -6.38 -18.48 4.16
N GLN A 538 -7.04 -19.35 4.95
CA GLN A 538 -6.35 -20.17 5.94
C GLN A 538 -5.29 -21.06 5.29
N LYS A 539 -5.61 -21.65 4.14
CA LYS A 539 -4.64 -22.44 3.37
C LYS A 539 -3.44 -21.61 2.96
N ILE A 540 -3.67 -20.40 2.43
CA ILE A 540 -2.58 -19.47 2.06
C ILE A 540 -1.69 -19.16 3.27
N MET A 541 -2.30 -18.80 4.40
CA MET A 541 -1.58 -18.48 5.64
C MET A 541 -0.73 -19.65 6.13
N THR A 542 -1.29 -20.87 6.11
CA THR A 542 -0.61 -22.08 6.55
C THR A 542 0.53 -22.49 5.60
N ASP A 543 0.26 -22.55 4.29
CA ASP A 543 1.26 -22.96 3.28
C ASP A 543 2.48 -22.03 3.27
N GLY A 544 2.25 -20.72 3.44
CA GLY A 544 3.32 -19.72 3.49
C GLY A 544 3.92 -19.51 4.88
N ASN A 545 3.42 -20.19 5.92
CA ASN A 545 3.73 -19.91 7.32
C ASN A 545 3.65 -18.40 7.66
N ILE A 546 2.64 -17.72 7.14
CA ILE A 546 2.51 -16.27 7.18
C ILE A 546 1.98 -15.87 8.55
N LYS A 547 2.78 -15.14 9.33
CA LYS A 547 2.38 -14.64 10.64
C LYS A 547 1.32 -13.55 10.55
N CYS A 548 0.58 -13.32 11.64
CA CYS A 548 -0.30 -12.17 11.73
C CYS A 548 0.53 -10.87 11.65
N TRP A 549 -0.10 -9.84 11.09
CA TRP A 549 0.42 -8.48 11.05
C TRP A 549 -0.65 -7.53 11.59
N GLY A 550 -0.25 -6.31 11.95
CA GLY A 550 -1.21 -5.32 12.44
C GLY A 550 -2.35 -5.07 11.44
N PRO A 551 -3.63 -5.05 11.86
CA PRO A 551 -4.08 -4.97 13.25
C PRO A 551 -4.46 -6.30 13.91
N ASP A 552 -4.25 -7.44 13.25
CA ASP A 552 -4.53 -8.79 13.80
C ASP A 552 -3.61 -9.22 14.96
N GLY A 553 -2.69 -8.35 15.38
CA GLY A 553 -1.68 -8.63 16.40
C GLY A 553 -0.55 -9.52 15.90
N THR A 554 0.15 -10.16 16.84
CA THR A 554 1.29 -11.05 16.57
C THR A 554 0.91 -12.52 16.71
N SER A 555 1.54 -13.40 15.93
CA SER A 555 1.40 -14.86 16.07
C SER A 555 2.75 -15.58 16.11
N THR A 556 2.78 -16.75 16.77
CA THR A 556 3.96 -17.61 16.84
C THR A 556 4.17 -18.41 15.54
N GLY A 557 3.09 -18.86 14.91
CA GLY A 557 3.08 -19.51 13.59
C GLY A 557 2.14 -18.81 12.61
N ALA A 558 1.69 -19.53 11.58
CA ALA A 558 0.70 -19.05 10.62
C ALA A 558 -0.50 -18.39 11.31
N CYS A 559 -0.91 -17.22 10.83
CA CYS A 559 -2.07 -16.51 11.35
C CYS A 559 -3.33 -17.36 11.15
N GLN A 560 -4.18 -17.40 12.18
CA GLN A 560 -5.39 -18.21 12.16
C GLN A 560 -6.58 -17.37 11.74
N VAL A 561 -7.24 -17.78 10.67
CA VAL A 561 -8.48 -17.18 10.18
C VAL A 561 -9.61 -17.54 11.12
N LYS A 562 -10.27 -16.53 11.67
CA LYS A 562 -11.29 -16.72 12.71
C LYS A 562 -12.65 -16.18 12.34
#